data_AF-A0A2H0R9K5-F1
#
_entry.id   AF-A0A2H0R9K5-F1
#
_cell.length_a   1.000
_cell.length_b   1.000
_cell.length_c   1.000
_cell.angle_alpha   90.00
_cell.angle_beta   90.00
_cell.angle_gamma   90.00
#
_symmetry.space_group_name_H-M   'P 1'
#
loop_
_entity.id
_entity.type
_entity.pdbx_description
1 polymer ?
#
loop_
_entity_poly.entity_id
_entity_poly.type
_entity_poly.pdbx_seq_one_letter_code
_entity_poly.pdbx_strand_id
1 'polypeptide(L)'
;MELEDRFFKSTEVADILGVSLRTLYRYMDSQKIDSVQLPSGRHRFTKKQIEGFLYSSGEPLMQNIPNNSQDSGNRIEVNTGMDLPQIKQSDSQTGYNKPSQEPNQSSAPASTQETEEEDLEKELDALLKSLESEDDEEEISEDFIDKEEEPQNVLQSEPQVVAPVQNESVSPTQSSNFSSASSILEETKEVEPTNNLDENEVHYFYCPYNELRAIARIIKKTADDNNKTYAFTLNAGISLYFPLDPFSLIHFYIAKEDLDFWKENLQLRESSTADANLGVLLTSGPAFENLQEVSGLKVVSKAILMSNLRSVGNNSLLSEVENKM
;
A
#
# COMPACT_ATOMS: atom_id res chain seq x y z
N MET A 1 -9.96 22.53 -31.84
CA MET A 1 -10.79 21.39 -31.38
C MET A 1 -11.67 21.94 -30.28
N GLU A 2 -12.99 21.90 -30.42
CA GLU A 2 -13.88 22.42 -29.38
C GLU A 2 -14.10 21.33 -28.33
N LEU A 3 -13.73 21.62 -27.09
CA LEU A 3 -13.95 20.71 -25.96
C LEU A 3 -15.34 20.96 -25.35
N GLU A 4 -15.99 19.90 -24.88
CA GLU A 4 -17.22 19.99 -24.08
C GLU A 4 -16.94 20.56 -22.69
N ASP A 5 -17.89 21.28 -22.08
CA ASP A 5 -17.72 21.81 -20.72
C ASP A 5 -18.09 20.73 -19.69
N ARG A 6 -17.17 19.77 -19.52
CA ARG A 6 -17.29 18.63 -18.59
C ARG A 6 -15.97 18.36 -17.86
N PHE A 7 -16.01 17.45 -16.89
CA PHE A 7 -14.81 16.93 -16.24
C PHE A 7 -14.18 15.78 -17.04
N PHE A 8 -12.96 15.98 -17.51
CA PHE A 8 -12.18 14.97 -18.23
C PHE A 8 -11.31 14.14 -17.28
N LYS A 9 -11.11 12.86 -17.61
CA LYS A 9 -10.19 11.93 -16.94
C LYS A 9 -8.76 12.16 -17.44
N SER A 10 -7.76 11.81 -16.62
CA SER A 10 -6.34 11.95 -16.99
C SER A 10 -5.95 11.25 -18.29
N THR A 11 -6.60 10.14 -18.65
CA THR A 11 -6.39 9.45 -19.94
C THR A 11 -6.90 10.28 -21.11
N GLU A 12 -8.15 10.78 -21.04
CA GLU A 12 -8.72 11.65 -22.08
C GLU A 12 -7.87 12.91 -22.29
N VAL A 13 -7.36 13.51 -21.20
CA VAL A 13 -6.50 14.71 -21.30
C VAL A 13 -5.13 14.38 -21.90
N ALA A 14 -4.54 13.23 -21.56
CA ALA A 14 -3.30 12.77 -22.19
C ALA A 14 -3.47 12.63 -23.72
N ASP A 15 -4.59 12.04 -24.16
CA ASP A 15 -4.93 11.88 -25.58
C ASP A 15 -5.18 13.23 -26.27
N ILE A 16 -5.95 14.14 -25.64
CA ILE A 16 -6.23 15.50 -26.16
C ILE A 16 -4.93 16.31 -26.34
N LEU A 17 -4.00 16.20 -25.39
CA LEU A 17 -2.71 16.91 -25.44
C LEU A 17 -1.67 16.20 -26.32
N GLY A 18 -1.93 14.97 -26.79
CA GLY A 18 -0.98 14.17 -27.57
C GLY A 18 0.27 13.74 -26.78
N VAL A 19 0.15 13.56 -25.45
CA VAL A 19 1.26 13.19 -24.56
C VAL A 19 0.97 11.90 -23.80
N SER A 20 2.01 11.23 -23.29
CA SER A 20 1.80 10.07 -22.41
C SER A 20 1.17 10.48 -21.08
N LEU A 21 0.39 9.58 -20.47
CA LEU A 21 -0.17 9.77 -19.12
C LEU A 21 0.91 10.10 -18.07
N ARG A 22 2.11 9.52 -18.21
CA ARG A 22 3.28 9.83 -17.35
C ARG A 22 3.81 11.25 -17.55
N THR A 23 3.71 11.78 -18.77
CA THR A 23 4.04 13.17 -19.08
C THR A 23 3.02 14.13 -18.47
N LEU A 24 1.73 13.79 -18.53
CA LEU A 24 0.67 14.58 -17.90
C LEU A 24 0.86 14.69 -16.39
N TYR A 25 1.14 13.58 -15.68
CA TYR A 25 1.43 13.63 -14.25
C TYR A 25 2.63 14.53 -13.93
N ARG A 26 3.71 14.49 -14.74
CA ARG A 26 4.84 15.43 -14.58
C ARG A 26 4.46 16.89 -14.78
N TYR A 27 3.46 17.21 -15.61
CA TYR A 27 2.96 18.58 -15.75
C TYR A 27 2.14 19.02 -14.52
N MET A 28 1.44 18.09 -13.87
CA MET A 28 0.77 18.35 -12.59
C MET A 28 1.79 18.54 -11.45
N ASP A 29 2.78 17.64 -11.33
CA ASP A 29 3.85 17.72 -10.33
C ASP A 29 4.65 19.03 -10.44
N SER A 30 4.85 19.53 -11.66
CA SER A 30 5.53 20.81 -11.93
C SER A 30 4.59 22.02 -12.01
N GLN A 31 3.33 21.88 -11.59
CA GLN A 31 2.32 22.95 -11.53
C GLN A 31 2.13 23.70 -12.86
N LYS A 32 2.31 23.01 -13.99
CA LYS A 32 2.09 23.55 -15.33
C LYS A 32 0.65 23.41 -15.80
N ILE A 33 -0.08 22.43 -15.27
CA ILE A 33 -1.51 22.24 -15.50
C ILE A 33 -2.19 21.93 -14.17
N ASP A 34 -3.22 22.71 -13.84
CA ASP A 34 -4.04 22.48 -12.66
C ASP A 34 -5.00 21.30 -12.87
N SER A 35 -5.36 20.64 -11.77
CA SER A 35 -6.36 19.58 -11.75
C SER A 35 -7.21 19.68 -10.49
N VAL A 36 -8.46 19.22 -10.58
CA VAL A 36 -9.35 19.05 -9.43
C VAL A 36 -9.20 17.62 -8.93
N GLN A 37 -8.73 17.44 -7.69
CA GLN A 37 -8.68 16.12 -7.08
C GLN A 37 -10.03 15.81 -6.43
N LEU A 38 -10.66 14.71 -6.83
CA LEU A 38 -11.90 14.22 -6.21
C LEU A 38 -11.60 13.61 -4.81
N PRO A 39 -12.60 13.48 -3.92
CA PRO A 39 -12.45 12.75 -2.65
C PRO A 39 -11.93 11.31 -2.80
N SER A 40 -12.12 10.71 -3.98
CA SER A 40 -11.54 9.40 -4.36
C SER A 40 -10.03 9.42 -4.63
N GLY A 41 -9.36 10.56 -4.49
CA GLY A 41 -7.95 10.79 -4.85
C GLY A 41 -7.70 10.92 -6.35
N ARG A 42 -8.69 10.62 -7.21
CA ARG A 42 -8.54 10.66 -8.67
C ARG A 42 -8.63 12.11 -9.19
N HIS A 43 -7.69 12.49 -10.04
CA HIS A 43 -7.68 13.81 -10.69
C HIS A 43 -8.72 13.91 -11.81
N ARG A 44 -9.24 15.12 -11.99
CA ARG A 44 -10.12 15.55 -13.08
C ARG A 44 -9.66 16.92 -13.59
N PHE A 45 -9.98 17.20 -14.84
CA PHE A 45 -9.63 18.45 -15.50
C PHE A 45 -10.87 19.09 -16.08
N THR A 46 -11.00 20.40 -15.89
CA THR A 46 -12.03 21.20 -16.56
C THR A 46 -11.55 21.63 -17.94
N LYS A 47 -12.49 21.90 -18.85
CA LYS A 47 -12.21 22.48 -20.18
C LYS A 47 -11.23 23.65 -20.10
N LYS A 48 -11.46 24.60 -19.19
CA LYS A 48 -10.63 25.81 -19.00
C LYS A 48 -9.18 25.51 -18.62
N GLN A 49 -8.91 24.43 -17.87
CA GLN A 49 -7.54 24.03 -17.51
C GLN A 49 -6.81 23.44 -18.72
N ILE A 50 -7.50 22.65 -19.55
CA ILE A 50 -6.93 22.03 -20.76
C ILE A 50 -6.68 23.10 -21.84
N GLU A 51 -7.66 23.96 -22.10
CA GLU A 51 -7.52 25.09 -23.03
C GLU A 51 -6.48 26.10 -22.51
N GLY A 52 -6.49 26.40 -21.21
CA GLY A 52 -5.47 27.20 -20.55
C GLY A 52 -4.06 26.65 -20.80
N PHE A 53 -3.86 25.34 -20.65
CA PHE A 53 -2.57 24.71 -20.95
C PHE A 53 -2.18 24.79 -22.44
N LEU A 54 -3.13 24.49 -23.33
CA LEU A 54 -2.92 24.51 -24.80
C LEU A 54 -2.61 25.91 -25.36
N TYR A 55 -3.13 26.97 -24.73
CA TYR A 55 -3.05 28.34 -25.24
C TYR A 55 -2.27 29.33 -24.36
N SER A 56 -1.81 28.95 -23.16
CA SER A 56 -0.95 29.82 -22.32
C SER A 56 0.46 29.99 -22.88
N SER A 57 0.99 28.96 -23.55
CA SER A 57 2.08 29.15 -24.52
C SER A 57 1.45 29.59 -25.83
N GLY A 58 1.71 30.82 -26.27
CA GLY A 58 1.10 31.44 -27.46
C GLY A 58 1.46 30.84 -28.83
N GLU A 59 1.93 29.58 -28.86
CA GLU A 59 2.25 28.78 -30.04
C GLU A 59 1.65 27.38 -29.84
N PRO A 60 0.70 26.93 -30.68
CA PRO A 60 0.04 25.64 -30.49
C PRO A 60 1.00 24.48 -30.82
N LEU A 61 1.27 23.62 -29.83
CA LEU A 61 2.19 22.47 -29.94
C LEU A 61 1.77 21.35 -30.92
N MET A 62 0.74 21.55 -31.74
CA MET A 62 0.22 20.56 -32.69
C MET A 62 0.98 20.49 -34.02
N GLN A 63 2.32 20.57 -33.99
CA GLN A 63 3.17 20.21 -35.13
C GLN A 63 4.64 20.04 -34.69
N ASN A 64 5.01 18.82 -34.26
CA ASN A 64 6.31 18.19 -34.54
C ASN A 64 6.38 16.80 -33.86
N ILE A 65 6.06 15.75 -34.61
CA ILE A 65 6.38 14.37 -34.25
C ILE A 65 7.66 13.99 -35.01
N PRO A 66 8.85 14.00 -34.40
CA PRO A 66 10.03 13.36 -34.97
C PRO A 66 9.92 11.85 -34.74
N ASN A 67 9.34 11.14 -35.71
CA ASN A 67 9.65 9.72 -35.88
C ASN A 67 11.14 9.60 -36.19
N ASN A 68 11.94 9.02 -35.28
CA ASN A 68 13.03 8.16 -35.74
C ASN A 68 13.49 7.13 -34.71
N SER A 69 13.75 5.92 -35.23
CA SER A 69 14.59 4.91 -34.58
C SER A 69 16.04 5.08 -35.03
N GLN A 70 16.96 4.26 -34.50
CA GLN A 70 18.41 4.24 -34.78
C GLN A 70 19.16 5.42 -34.11
N ASP A 71 20.06 5.17 -33.15
CA ASP A 71 21.39 4.53 -33.24
C ASP A 71 22.48 5.52 -33.74
N SER A 72 23.73 5.28 -33.34
CA SER A 72 24.91 6.17 -33.42
C SER A 72 24.97 7.25 -32.32
N GLY A 73 25.85 7.02 -31.33
CA GLY A 73 26.23 8.06 -30.38
C GLY A 73 27.13 9.12 -31.03
N ASN A 74 26.99 10.38 -30.61
CA ASN A 74 28.06 11.36 -30.78
C ASN A 74 28.13 12.32 -29.60
N ARG A 75 29.34 12.54 -29.09
CA ARG A 75 29.64 13.43 -27.97
C ARG A 75 29.85 14.83 -28.51
N ILE A 76 29.03 15.79 -28.07
CA ILE A 76 29.28 17.22 -28.34
C ILE A 76 29.38 17.95 -27.00
N GLU A 77 30.57 18.47 -26.73
CA GLU A 77 30.81 19.47 -25.69
C GLU A 77 30.31 20.83 -26.20
N VAL A 78 29.45 21.51 -25.44
CA VAL A 78 29.09 22.91 -25.71
C VAL A 78 29.50 23.74 -24.50
N ASN A 79 30.61 24.44 -24.67
CA ASN A 79 31.11 25.45 -23.76
C ASN A 79 30.67 26.83 -24.28
N THR A 80 29.67 27.45 -23.66
CA THR A 80 29.33 28.87 -23.92
C THR A 80 28.64 29.46 -22.69
N GLY A 81 29.28 30.43 -22.05
CA GLY A 81 28.63 31.26 -21.03
C GLY A 81 28.02 32.51 -21.64
N MET A 82 26.91 32.99 -21.08
CA MET A 82 26.45 34.38 -21.22
C MET A 82 25.55 34.80 -20.04
N ASP A 83 25.62 36.10 -19.77
CA ASP A 83 25.13 36.91 -18.65
C ASP A 83 23.89 36.50 -17.81
N LEU A 84 24.05 36.69 -16.49
CA LEU A 84 22.97 36.95 -15.53
C LEU A 84 22.53 38.43 -15.60
N PRO A 85 21.25 38.75 -15.74
CA PRO A 85 20.71 40.04 -15.34
C PRO A 85 20.41 40.05 -13.82
N GLN A 86 21.02 40.99 -13.08
CA GLN A 86 20.71 41.23 -11.67
C GLN A 86 19.27 41.76 -11.51
N ILE A 87 18.41 40.98 -10.86
CA ILE A 87 17.10 41.48 -10.39
C ILE A 87 17.31 42.25 -9.10
N LYS A 88 16.93 43.54 -9.11
CA LYS A 88 17.05 44.43 -7.96
C LYS A 88 16.02 44.09 -6.90
N GLN A 89 16.48 44.00 -5.65
CA GLN A 89 15.61 44.03 -4.48
C GLN A 89 14.77 45.31 -4.50
N SER A 90 13.47 45.18 -4.26
CA SER A 90 12.54 46.29 -4.12
C SER A 90 11.88 46.16 -2.75
N ASP A 91 12.26 47.03 -1.81
CA ASP A 91 11.58 47.12 -0.52
C ASP A 91 10.11 47.48 -0.72
N SER A 92 9.22 46.74 -0.07
CA SER A 92 7.81 47.13 0.11
C SER A 92 7.43 46.93 1.57
N GLN A 93 7.75 47.94 2.38
CA GLN A 93 7.21 48.06 3.73
C GLN A 93 5.72 48.41 3.66
N THR A 94 4.86 47.49 4.08
CA THR A 94 3.46 47.81 4.45
C THR A 94 3.23 47.43 5.90
N GLY A 95 3.43 48.40 6.79
CA GLY A 95 3.10 48.25 8.20
C GLY A 95 1.59 48.18 8.41
N TYR A 96 1.11 47.10 9.03
CA TYR A 96 -0.26 47.03 9.51
C TYR A 96 -0.36 47.59 10.92
N ASN A 97 -1.09 48.69 11.05
CA ASN A 97 -1.38 49.32 12.34
C ASN A 97 -2.26 48.41 13.21
N LYS A 98 -1.95 48.41 14.51
CA LYS A 98 -2.75 47.81 15.58
C LYS A 98 -3.63 48.90 16.24
N PRO A 99 -4.96 48.83 16.16
CA PRO A 99 -5.84 49.49 17.11
C PRO A 99 -6.27 48.47 18.17
N SER A 100 -6.00 48.78 19.44
CA SER A 100 -6.48 48.01 20.58
C SER A 100 -7.66 48.75 21.20
N GLN A 101 -8.88 48.22 21.11
CA GLN A 101 -10.02 48.69 21.91
C GLN A 101 -10.95 47.54 22.31
N GLU A 102 -11.23 47.51 23.60
CA GLU A 102 -12.36 46.88 24.30
C GLU A 102 -12.87 47.93 25.32
N PRO A 103 -14.05 47.78 25.93
CA PRO A 103 -15.26 47.11 25.44
C PRO A 103 -16.52 47.99 25.64
N ASN A 104 -17.61 47.77 24.89
CA ASN A 104 -18.96 48.05 25.45
C ASN A 104 -20.15 47.37 24.74
N GLN A 105 -20.81 46.51 25.52
CA GLN A 105 -22.25 46.19 25.62
C GLN A 105 -23.24 46.38 24.44
N SER A 106 -23.98 45.28 24.20
CA SER A 106 -25.44 45.21 24.00
C SER A 106 -26.06 45.68 22.67
N SER A 107 -26.49 44.73 21.82
CA SER A 107 -27.89 44.25 21.78
C SER A 107 -28.13 43.26 20.62
N ALA A 108 -29.12 42.36 20.77
CA ALA A 108 -29.51 41.36 19.75
C ALA A 108 -30.43 41.99 18.66
N PRO A 109 -30.60 41.35 17.48
CA PRO A 109 -31.61 40.28 17.38
C PRO A 109 -31.20 39.07 16.50
N ALA A 110 -32.05 38.04 16.48
CA ALA A 110 -31.84 36.77 15.81
C ALA A 110 -32.29 36.74 14.33
N SER A 111 -31.65 35.85 13.53
CA SER A 111 -32.14 35.30 12.25
C SER A 111 -31.25 34.09 11.91
N THR A 112 -31.66 32.85 12.20
CA THR A 112 -32.33 31.95 11.25
C THR A 112 -31.47 31.61 10.03
N GLN A 113 -30.68 30.54 10.15
CA GLN A 113 -30.02 29.79 9.06
C GLN A 113 -30.03 28.29 9.42
N GLU A 114 -31.22 27.68 9.40
CA GLU A 114 -31.44 26.24 9.59
C GLU A 114 -32.56 25.81 8.61
N THR A 115 -32.25 25.71 7.32
CA THR A 115 -33.22 25.21 6.30
C THR A 115 -32.61 24.70 4.99
N GLU A 116 -31.28 24.72 4.79
CA GLU A 116 -30.65 24.29 3.52
C GLU A 116 -29.94 22.91 3.60
N GLU A 117 -29.77 22.32 4.78
CA GLU A 117 -29.11 21.01 4.93
C GLU A 117 -30.09 19.81 4.76
N GLU A 118 -31.37 19.97 5.16
CA GLU A 118 -32.38 18.88 5.08
C GLU A 118 -32.81 18.48 3.64
N ASP A 119 -32.57 19.31 2.62
CA ASP A 119 -32.89 18.97 1.23
C ASP A 119 -31.74 18.25 0.52
N LEU A 120 -30.49 18.46 0.95
CA LEU A 120 -29.32 17.75 0.39
C LEU A 120 -29.26 16.28 0.84
N GLU A 121 -29.67 15.96 2.07
CA GLU A 121 -29.72 14.57 2.55
C GLU A 121 -30.77 13.74 1.78
N LYS A 122 -31.88 14.35 1.35
CA LYS A 122 -32.93 13.66 0.58
C LYS A 122 -32.51 13.34 -0.87
N GLU A 123 -31.68 14.17 -1.51
CA GLU A 123 -31.14 13.85 -2.84
C GLU A 123 -30.10 12.71 -2.79
N LEU A 124 -29.30 12.62 -1.72
CA LEU A 124 -28.31 11.55 -1.54
C LEU A 124 -28.97 10.17 -1.33
N ASP A 125 -30.01 10.09 -0.50
CA ASP A 125 -30.76 8.84 -0.27
C ASP A 125 -31.47 8.34 -1.53
N ALA A 126 -31.95 9.26 -2.38
CA ALA A 126 -32.55 8.93 -3.68
C ALA A 126 -31.52 8.35 -4.67
N LEU A 127 -30.28 8.85 -4.66
CA LEU A 127 -29.19 8.34 -5.50
C LEU A 127 -28.67 6.98 -5.04
N LEU A 128 -28.55 6.74 -3.73
CA LEU A 128 -28.12 5.44 -3.20
C LEU A 128 -29.11 4.33 -3.60
N LYS A 129 -30.41 4.62 -3.47
CA LYS A 129 -31.49 3.68 -3.75
C LYS A 129 -31.67 3.35 -5.24
N SER A 130 -31.06 4.13 -6.14
CA SER A 130 -31.04 3.84 -7.58
C SER A 130 -29.86 2.95 -8.01
N LEU A 131 -28.88 2.72 -7.13
CA LEU A 131 -27.68 1.92 -7.42
C LEU A 131 -27.79 0.48 -6.89
N GLU A 132 -28.64 0.22 -5.90
CA GLU A 132 -28.89 -1.13 -5.36
C GLU A 132 -29.90 -1.95 -6.17
N SER A 133 -30.37 -1.45 -7.32
CA SER A 133 -31.43 -2.09 -8.14
C SER A 133 -30.96 -2.59 -9.52
N GLU A 134 -29.66 -2.66 -9.79
CA GLU A 134 -29.11 -3.08 -11.09
C GLU A 134 -28.21 -4.33 -11.06
N ASP A 135 -28.01 -4.98 -9.90
CA ASP A 135 -27.09 -6.13 -9.73
C ASP A 135 -27.79 -7.51 -9.51
N ASP A 136 -29.13 -7.58 -9.59
CA ASP A 136 -29.88 -8.85 -9.57
C ASP A 136 -30.46 -9.19 -10.97
N GLU A 137 -30.30 -10.47 -11.37
CA GLU A 137 -30.79 -11.14 -12.61
C GLU A 137 -29.82 -11.31 -13.81
N GLU A 138 -28.79 -12.16 -13.66
CA GLU A 138 -28.40 -13.12 -14.72
C GLU A 138 -28.26 -14.55 -14.15
N GLU A 139 -29.40 -15.22 -13.92
CA GLU A 139 -29.44 -16.69 -13.75
C GLU A 139 -29.05 -17.36 -15.08
N ILE A 140 -27.82 -17.88 -15.18
CA ILE A 140 -27.42 -18.73 -16.31
C ILE A 140 -27.89 -20.16 -16.02
N SER A 141 -28.90 -20.58 -16.77
CA SER A 141 -29.60 -21.86 -16.63
C SER A 141 -28.69 -23.09 -16.75
N GLU A 142 -28.78 -23.99 -15.77
CA GLU A 142 -28.40 -25.40 -15.92
C GLU A 142 -29.41 -26.13 -16.82
N ASP A 143 -28.97 -26.58 -17.99
CA ASP A 143 -29.44 -27.81 -18.66
C ASP A 143 -28.71 -27.93 -20.00
N PHE A 144 -28.03 -29.04 -20.29
CA PHE A 144 -28.04 -29.75 -21.60
C PHE A 144 -27.14 -31.01 -21.63
N ILE A 145 -27.78 -32.15 -21.33
CA ILE A 145 -27.59 -33.47 -21.97
C ILE A 145 -26.44 -34.42 -21.54
N ASP A 146 -26.92 -35.62 -21.16
CA ASP A 146 -26.29 -36.90 -20.81
C ASP A 146 -25.75 -37.77 -21.99
N LYS A 147 -25.07 -38.89 -21.65
CA LYS A 147 -24.71 -40.09 -22.48
C LYS A 147 -23.63 -39.91 -23.58
N GLU A 148 -22.82 -40.89 -24.02
CA GLU A 148 -22.47 -42.31 -23.69
C GLU A 148 -21.10 -42.60 -24.40
N GLU A 149 -20.30 -43.68 -24.22
CA GLU A 149 -20.36 -45.01 -23.56
C GLU A 149 -18.91 -45.43 -23.12
N GLU A 150 -18.69 -46.61 -22.48
CA GLU A 150 -17.35 -47.22 -22.30
C GLU A 150 -16.84 -47.93 -23.60
N PRO A 151 -15.58 -48.44 -23.68
CA PRO A 151 -15.31 -49.81 -23.18
C PRO A 151 -13.90 -50.14 -22.62
N GLN A 152 -13.91 -50.89 -21.51
CA GLN A 152 -13.03 -52.01 -21.08
C GLN A 152 -11.74 -52.42 -21.86
N ASN A 153 -10.61 -52.58 -21.12
CA ASN A 153 -9.78 -53.82 -21.02
C ASN A 153 -8.57 -53.60 -20.05
N VAL A 154 -8.47 -54.24 -18.88
CA VAL A 154 -8.00 -55.63 -18.55
C VAL A 154 -6.47 -55.86 -18.63
N LEU A 155 -5.87 -56.15 -17.46
CA LEU A 155 -4.77 -57.11 -17.10
C LEU A 155 -3.98 -56.56 -15.88
N GLN A 156 -4.14 -57.07 -14.64
CA GLN A 156 -3.49 -58.28 -14.06
C GLN A 156 -1.99 -58.39 -14.40
N SER A 157 -1.04 -58.46 -13.46
CA SER A 157 -1.01 -59.37 -12.30
C SER A 157 0.05 -59.03 -11.23
N GLU A 158 -0.28 -59.27 -9.96
CA GLU A 158 0.67 -59.57 -8.86
C GLU A 158 1.16 -61.04 -8.95
N PRO A 159 2.32 -61.46 -8.36
CA PRO A 159 2.28 -61.98 -6.97
C PRO A 159 3.57 -61.89 -6.09
N GLN A 160 3.38 -61.47 -4.84
CA GLN A 160 3.85 -62.00 -3.52
C GLN A 160 5.20 -62.76 -3.27
N VAL A 161 5.55 -62.78 -1.96
CA VAL A 161 6.46 -63.65 -1.15
C VAL A 161 7.99 -63.46 -1.41
N VAL A 162 8.93 -63.43 -0.45
CA VAL A 162 9.03 -63.96 0.94
C VAL A 162 9.91 -63.07 1.84
N ALA A 163 9.71 -63.12 3.16
CA ALA A 163 10.63 -62.60 4.21
C ALA A 163 11.56 -63.73 4.75
N PRO A 164 12.13 -63.63 5.97
CA PRO A 164 13.20 -62.75 6.45
C PRO A 164 14.50 -63.54 6.80
N VAL A 165 15.61 -62.85 7.09
CA VAL A 165 16.82 -63.46 7.70
C VAL A 165 17.21 -62.70 8.97
N GLN A 166 17.44 -63.44 10.06
CA GLN A 166 17.84 -62.95 11.38
C GLN A 166 19.34 -63.16 11.64
N ASN A 167 19.82 -62.56 12.73
CA ASN A 167 21.10 -62.80 13.43
C ASN A 167 22.36 -62.24 12.72
N GLU A 168 23.43 -61.86 13.43
CA GLU A 168 23.78 -62.18 14.83
C GLU A 168 24.56 -61.05 15.54
N SER A 169 24.58 -61.08 16.87
CA SER A 169 25.27 -60.10 17.73
C SER A 169 26.63 -60.62 18.19
N VAL A 170 27.71 -59.83 18.02
CA VAL A 170 28.97 -60.03 18.75
C VAL A 170 29.76 -58.73 18.95
N SER A 171 29.95 -58.39 20.22
CA SER A 171 31.11 -57.66 20.77
C SER A 171 31.86 -58.65 21.70
N PRO A 172 32.96 -58.31 22.41
CA PRO A 172 33.92 -57.19 22.27
C PRO A 172 35.41 -57.65 22.29
N THR A 173 36.35 -56.82 21.81
CA THR A 173 37.78 -56.95 22.18
C THR A 173 38.48 -55.59 22.29
N GLN A 174 39.26 -55.40 23.36
CA GLN A 174 40.10 -54.23 23.61
C GLN A 174 41.49 -54.36 22.95
N SER A 175 42.14 -53.26 22.57
CA SER A 175 43.52 -52.91 23.01
C SER A 175 44.26 -51.91 22.10
N SER A 176 44.98 -51.00 22.76
CA SER A 176 46.25 -50.37 22.35
C SER A 176 46.35 -49.53 21.07
N ASN A 177 46.42 -48.20 21.29
CA ASN A 177 47.48 -47.29 20.85
C ASN A 177 48.14 -47.51 19.48
N PHE A 178 47.93 -46.57 18.56
CA PHE A 178 49.05 -45.94 17.84
C PHE A 178 48.81 -44.44 17.64
N SER A 179 49.92 -43.71 17.53
CA SER A 179 49.97 -42.23 17.52
C SER A 179 50.13 -41.68 16.10
N SER A 180 49.84 -40.39 15.94
CA SER A 180 50.34 -39.42 14.92
C SER A 180 49.36 -38.96 13.84
N ALA A 181 49.63 -37.73 13.37
CA ALA A 181 48.97 -37.01 12.27
C ALA A 181 47.53 -36.54 12.52
N SER A 182 47.41 -35.45 13.29
CA SER A 182 46.23 -34.59 13.29
C SER A 182 46.12 -33.85 11.95
N SER A 183 45.57 -34.50 10.93
CA SER A 183 45.14 -33.82 9.71
C SER A 183 43.90 -32.99 10.03
N ILE A 184 43.96 -31.71 9.69
CA ILE A 184 42.85 -30.77 9.80
C ILE A 184 41.79 -31.19 8.77
N LEU A 185 40.81 -32.00 9.20
CA LEU A 185 39.51 -32.00 8.56
C LEU A 185 38.70 -30.89 9.22
N GLU A 186 38.54 -29.81 8.46
CA GLU A 186 37.58 -28.76 8.75
C GLU A 186 36.20 -29.35 8.50
N GLU A 187 35.65 -29.99 9.53
CA GLU A 187 34.25 -30.40 9.59
C GLU A 187 33.43 -29.11 9.54
N THR A 188 33.07 -28.70 8.31
CA THR A 188 32.07 -27.67 8.02
C THR A 188 30.74 -28.17 8.54
N LYS A 189 30.59 -28.06 9.85
CA LYS A 189 29.32 -28.12 10.55
C LYS A 189 28.45 -27.05 9.93
N GLU A 190 27.56 -27.49 9.05
CA GLU A 190 26.55 -26.68 8.41
C GLU A 190 25.73 -26.04 9.52
N VAL A 191 26.05 -24.78 9.82
CA VAL A 191 25.29 -23.97 10.76
C VAL A 191 24.03 -23.57 10.01
N GLU A 192 23.05 -24.47 10.04
CA GLU A 192 21.63 -24.13 9.95
C GLU A 192 21.45 -22.78 10.67
N PRO A 193 21.05 -21.70 9.98
CA PRO A 193 20.86 -20.42 10.61
C PRO A 193 19.65 -20.55 11.53
N THR A 194 19.91 -20.86 12.81
CA THR A 194 18.92 -20.78 13.88
C THR A 194 18.59 -19.32 14.11
N ASN A 195 17.76 -18.80 13.20
CA ASN A 195 17.09 -17.52 13.29
C ASN A 195 16.17 -17.58 14.51
N ASN A 196 16.73 -17.25 15.68
CA ASN A 196 15.95 -16.82 16.83
C ASN A 196 15.31 -15.48 16.45
N LEU A 197 14.20 -15.59 15.71
CA LEU A 197 13.25 -14.52 15.49
C LEU A 197 12.62 -14.24 16.86
N ASP A 198 13.11 -13.20 17.52
CA ASP A 198 12.69 -12.81 18.86
C ASP A 198 11.23 -12.34 18.83
N GLU A 199 10.41 -12.88 19.73
CA GLU A 199 9.00 -12.54 19.78
C GLU A 199 8.82 -11.06 20.16
N ASN A 200 8.04 -10.34 19.35
CA ASN A 200 7.84 -8.88 19.39
C ASN A 200 8.97 -8.00 18.82
N GLU A 201 10.01 -8.54 18.16
CA GLU A 201 10.84 -7.70 17.30
C GLU A 201 10.05 -7.25 16.06
N VAL A 202 10.28 -6.01 15.60
CA VAL A 202 9.70 -5.49 14.35
C VAL A 202 10.65 -5.81 13.21
N HIS A 203 10.24 -6.71 12.31
CA HIS A 203 11.00 -7.00 11.10
C HIS A 203 10.57 -6.05 9.97
N TYR A 204 11.53 -5.33 9.40
CA TYR A 204 11.27 -4.27 8.43
C TYR A 204 11.36 -4.77 6.98
N PHE A 205 10.32 -4.49 6.22
CA PHE A 205 10.17 -4.94 4.84
C PHE A 205 9.73 -3.79 3.92
N TYR A 206 10.18 -3.89 2.67
CA TYR A 206 9.67 -3.11 1.56
C TYR A 206 8.71 -3.97 0.73
N CYS A 207 7.47 -3.52 0.64
CA CYS A 207 6.42 -4.06 -0.21
C CYS A 207 6.26 -3.17 -1.46
N PRO A 208 6.19 -3.72 -2.69
CA PRO A 208 6.25 -2.92 -3.92
C PRO A 208 4.99 -2.07 -4.24
N TYR A 209 3.94 -2.13 -3.42
CA TYR A 209 2.75 -1.30 -3.60
C TYR A 209 2.95 0.10 -3.02
N ASN A 210 2.72 1.13 -3.83
CA ASN A 210 3.04 2.52 -3.46
C ASN A 210 2.09 3.16 -2.43
N GLU A 211 0.89 2.60 -2.22
CA GLU A 211 -0.12 3.16 -1.31
C GLU A 211 -0.34 2.27 -0.09
N LEU A 212 -0.21 2.84 1.11
CA LEU A 212 -0.50 2.12 2.37
C LEU A 212 -1.92 1.55 2.40
N ARG A 213 -2.91 2.29 1.89
CA ARG A 213 -4.30 1.80 1.77
C ARG A 213 -4.42 0.60 0.82
N ALA A 214 -3.60 0.53 -0.23
CA ALA A 214 -3.55 -0.63 -1.10
C ALA A 214 -2.91 -1.83 -0.39
N ILE A 215 -1.76 -1.62 0.29
CA ILE A 215 -1.11 -2.65 1.11
C ILE A 215 -2.09 -3.24 2.13
N ALA A 216 -2.82 -2.41 2.88
CA ALA A 216 -3.78 -2.89 3.89
C ALA A 216 -4.92 -3.74 3.30
N ARG A 217 -5.45 -3.35 2.12
CA ARG A 217 -6.46 -4.16 1.40
C ARG A 217 -5.90 -5.48 0.89
N ILE A 218 -4.65 -5.49 0.42
CA ILE A 218 -3.98 -6.70 -0.07
C ILE A 218 -3.71 -7.64 1.12
N ILE A 219 -3.22 -7.13 2.26
CA ILE A 219 -3.08 -7.92 3.51
C ILE A 219 -4.43 -8.55 3.89
N LYS A 220 -5.52 -7.78 3.94
CA LYS A 220 -6.87 -8.33 4.21
C LYS A 220 -7.22 -9.45 3.22
N LYS A 221 -7.14 -9.16 1.92
CA LYS A 221 -7.52 -10.11 0.87
C LYS A 221 -6.68 -11.39 0.93
N THR A 222 -5.35 -11.27 0.97
CA THR A 222 -4.44 -12.41 1.08
C THR A 222 -4.71 -13.24 2.34
N ALA A 223 -5.05 -12.59 3.47
CA ALA A 223 -5.44 -13.30 4.69
C ALA A 223 -6.74 -14.08 4.53
N ASP A 224 -7.79 -13.44 4.04
CA ASP A 224 -9.12 -14.03 3.95
C ASP A 224 -9.15 -15.13 2.86
N ASP A 225 -8.51 -14.92 1.71
CA ASP A 225 -8.38 -15.90 0.61
C ASP A 225 -7.62 -17.17 1.03
N ASN A 226 -6.70 -17.08 2.00
CA ASN A 226 -5.84 -18.19 2.45
C ASN A 226 -6.10 -18.63 3.90
N ASN A 227 -7.18 -18.12 4.52
CA ASN A 227 -7.55 -18.34 5.92
C ASN A 227 -6.37 -18.12 6.91
N LYS A 228 -5.60 -17.04 6.73
CA LYS A 228 -4.51 -16.64 7.61
C LYS A 228 -4.96 -15.58 8.62
N THR A 229 -4.35 -15.60 9.81
CA THR A 229 -4.62 -14.60 10.85
C THR A 229 -3.66 -13.43 10.71
N TYR A 230 -4.19 -12.21 10.78
CA TYR A 230 -3.42 -10.97 10.80
C TYR A 230 -4.08 -9.96 11.72
N ALA A 231 -3.32 -8.98 12.20
CA ALA A 231 -3.88 -7.89 13.01
C ALA A 231 -3.06 -6.60 12.90
N PHE A 232 -3.68 -5.48 12.51
CA PHE A 232 -3.00 -4.18 12.51
C PHE A 232 -2.69 -3.71 13.93
N THR A 233 -1.56 -3.01 14.07
CA THR A 233 -1.07 -2.45 15.33
C THR A 233 -0.41 -1.08 15.10
N LEU A 234 0.01 -0.40 16.17
CA LEU A 234 0.66 0.92 16.15
C LEU A 234 -0.15 1.92 15.28
N ASN A 235 0.52 2.82 14.57
CA ASN A 235 -0.09 3.87 13.74
C ASN A 235 -1.18 3.32 12.80
N ALA A 236 -0.93 2.16 12.17
CA ALA A 236 -1.89 1.53 11.27
C ALA A 236 -3.19 1.14 12.00
N GLY A 237 -3.08 0.43 13.13
CA GLY A 237 -4.24 0.01 13.92
C GLY A 237 -5.02 1.20 14.52
N ILE A 238 -4.32 2.24 14.98
CA ILE A 238 -4.94 3.43 15.60
C ILE A 238 -5.65 4.29 14.54
N SER A 239 -5.08 4.42 13.34
CA SER A 239 -5.66 5.21 12.24
C SER A 239 -7.05 4.77 11.78
N LEU A 240 -7.49 3.59 12.21
CA LEU A 240 -8.82 3.04 11.96
C LEU A 240 -9.88 3.55 12.94
N TYR A 241 -9.47 4.07 14.11
CA TYR A 241 -10.37 4.62 15.12
C TYR A 241 -10.56 6.14 14.98
N PHE A 242 -9.51 6.86 14.59
CA PHE A 242 -9.57 8.31 14.36
C PHE A 242 -8.47 8.79 13.40
N PRO A 243 -8.64 9.97 12.75
CA PRO A 243 -7.62 10.53 11.87
C PRO A 243 -6.31 10.79 12.61
N LEU A 244 -5.19 10.36 12.01
CA LEU A 244 -3.83 10.58 12.50
C LEU A 244 -3.02 11.42 11.52
N ASP A 245 -1.91 11.97 12.01
CA ASP A 245 -0.85 12.51 11.16
C ASP A 245 -0.37 11.49 10.11
N PRO A 246 0.03 11.92 8.91
CA PRO A 246 0.51 11.04 7.85
C PRO A 246 1.70 10.17 8.30
N PHE A 247 1.61 8.87 8.06
CA PHE A 247 2.69 7.91 8.30
C PHE A 247 3.03 7.14 7.02
N SER A 248 4.26 6.62 6.93
CA SER A 248 4.80 5.88 5.77
C SER A 248 4.91 4.37 6.00
N LEU A 249 4.63 3.90 7.22
CA LEU A 249 4.94 2.54 7.67
C LEU A 249 3.73 1.86 8.33
N ILE A 250 3.21 0.82 7.69
CA ILE A 250 2.16 -0.05 8.27
C ILE A 250 2.80 -1.06 9.22
N HIS A 251 2.21 -1.25 10.40
CA HIS A 251 2.60 -2.32 11.31
C HIS A 251 1.45 -3.32 11.50
N PHE A 252 1.76 -4.61 11.43
CA PHE A 252 0.79 -5.68 11.66
C PHE A 252 1.45 -6.94 12.22
N TYR A 253 0.66 -7.72 12.96
CA TYR A 253 1.04 -9.03 13.47
C TYR A 253 0.68 -10.14 12.49
N ILE A 254 1.56 -11.15 12.44
CA ILE A 254 1.35 -12.44 11.78
C ILE A 254 1.80 -13.58 12.71
N ALA A 255 1.31 -14.80 12.47
CA ALA A 255 1.85 -15.99 13.10
C ALA A 255 3.31 -16.22 12.66
N LYS A 256 4.15 -16.75 13.55
CA LYS A 256 5.58 -16.96 13.30
C LYS A 256 5.82 -17.92 12.13
N GLU A 257 4.95 -18.91 12.01
CA GLU A 257 4.96 -19.97 10.99
C GLU A 257 4.55 -19.46 9.60
N ASP A 258 3.85 -18.33 9.52
CA ASP A 258 3.32 -17.76 8.28
C ASP A 258 4.27 -16.76 7.62
N LEU A 259 5.43 -16.43 8.22
CA LEU A 259 6.33 -15.39 7.72
C LEU A 259 6.70 -15.57 6.24
N ASP A 260 7.10 -16.77 5.84
CA ASP A 260 7.53 -17.02 4.46
C ASP A 260 6.35 -16.95 3.47
N PHE A 261 5.16 -17.42 3.87
CA PHE A 261 3.92 -17.23 3.12
C PHE A 261 3.65 -15.73 2.87
N TRP A 262 3.81 -14.89 3.89
CA TRP A 262 3.62 -13.44 3.77
C TRP A 262 4.71 -12.78 2.92
N LYS A 263 5.97 -13.23 3.02
CA LYS A 263 7.07 -12.76 2.16
C LYS A 263 6.78 -13.01 0.69
N GLU A 264 6.35 -14.23 0.34
CA GLU A 264 6.05 -14.60 -1.06
C GLU A 264 4.81 -13.85 -1.60
N ASN A 265 3.68 -13.91 -0.88
CA ASN A 265 2.41 -13.38 -1.38
C ASN A 265 2.36 -11.85 -1.48
N LEU A 266 3.07 -11.14 -0.59
CA LEU A 266 3.16 -9.67 -0.63
C LEU A 266 4.44 -9.17 -1.34
N GLN A 267 5.25 -10.06 -1.91
CA GLN A 267 6.53 -9.75 -2.55
C GLN A 267 7.47 -8.92 -1.66
N LEU A 268 7.53 -9.28 -0.38
CA LEU A 268 8.30 -8.54 0.62
C LEU A 268 9.79 -8.71 0.38
N ARG A 269 10.52 -7.60 0.46
CA ARG A 269 11.99 -7.60 0.49
C ARG A 269 12.45 -7.05 1.82
N GLU A 270 13.38 -7.73 2.47
CA GLU A 270 14.00 -7.26 3.71
C GLU A 270 14.65 -5.90 3.47
N SER A 271 14.45 -4.96 4.41
CA SER A 271 14.75 -3.55 4.19
C SER A 271 15.23 -2.85 5.45
N SER A 272 15.82 -1.67 5.27
CA SER A 272 16.20 -0.80 6.39
C SER A 272 14.97 -0.14 7.00
N THR A 273 15.08 0.36 8.23
CA THR A 273 14.02 1.17 8.86
C THR A 273 13.71 2.47 8.11
N ALA A 274 14.63 2.96 7.26
CA ALA A 274 14.44 4.18 6.48
C ALA A 274 13.69 3.94 5.16
N ASP A 275 13.85 2.77 4.56
CA ASP A 275 13.28 2.43 3.25
C ASP A 275 12.04 1.52 3.35
N ALA A 276 11.76 0.94 4.52
CA ALA A 276 10.61 0.08 4.75
C ALA A 276 9.28 0.86 4.77
N ASN A 277 8.26 0.26 4.15
CA ASN A 277 6.85 0.69 4.25
C ASN A 277 5.98 -0.32 5.00
N LEU A 278 6.56 -1.46 5.42
CA LEU A 278 5.91 -2.51 6.18
C LEU A 278 6.78 -2.98 7.36
N GLY A 279 6.19 -3.00 8.56
CA GLY A 279 6.76 -3.57 9.79
C GLY A 279 5.95 -4.79 10.20
N VAL A 280 6.58 -5.96 10.17
CA VAL A 280 5.95 -7.24 10.52
C VAL A 280 6.35 -7.60 11.94
N LEU A 281 5.36 -7.83 12.81
CA LEU A 281 5.57 -8.30 14.17
C LEU A 281 5.20 -9.78 14.25
N LEU A 282 6.13 -10.62 14.72
CA LEU A 282 5.87 -12.05 14.89
C LEU A 282 5.29 -12.32 16.27
N THR A 283 4.24 -13.13 16.32
CA THR A 283 3.62 -13.57 17.57
C THR A 283 3.25 -15.04 17.51
N SER A 284 3.31 -15.69 18.67
CA SER A 284 2.90 -17.09 18.87
C SER A 284 1.52 -17.22 19.54
N GLY A 285 0.80 -16.11 19.76
CA GLY A 285 -0.51 -16.16 20.42
C GLY A 285 -1.13 -14.81 20.84
N PRO A 286 -0.55 -14.08 21.81
CA PRO A 286 -1.29 -13.08 22.58
C PRO A 286 -1.82 -11.89 21.76
N ALA A 287 -1.21 -11.53 20.64
CA ALA A 287 -1.70 -10.43 19.79
C ALA A 287 -3.01 -10.76 19.04
N PHE A 288 -3.38 -12.04 18.93
CA PHE A 288 -4.61 -12.50 18.30
C PHE A 288 -5.74 -12.78 19.30
N GLU A 289 -5.50 -12.59 20.60
CA GLU A 289 -6.55 -12.66 21.61
C GLU A 289 -7.43 -11.40 21.55
N ASN A 290 -8.74 -11.60 21.41
CA ASN A 290 -9.75 -10.52 21.35
C ASN A 290 -9.51 -9.51 20.21
N LEU A 291 -9.23 -10.02 19.00
CA LEU A 291 -9.18 -9.20 17.79
C LEU A 291 -10.47 -8.39 17.61
N GLN A 292 -10.32 -7.14 17.21
CA GLN A 292 -11.41 -6.22 16.94
C GLN A 292 -11.43 -5.92 15.44
N GLU A 293 -12.61 -5.98 14.84
CA GLU A 293 -12.80 -5.59 13.44
C GLU A 293 -13.24 -4.13 13.38
N VAL A 294 -12.45 -3.29 12.71
CA VAL A 294 -12.69 -1.85 12.58
C VAL A 294 -12.57 -1.50 11.11
N SER A 295 -13.64 -0.93 10.53
CA SER A 295 -13.70 -0.58 9.10
C SER A 295 -13.38 -1.77 8.16
N GLY A 296 -13.80 -2.99 8.55
CA GLY A 296 -13.53 -4.22 7.81
C GLY A 296 -12.09 -4.74 7.89
N LEU A 297 -11.27 -4.23 8.81
CA LEU A 297 -9.88 -4.67 9.02
C LEU A 297 -9.69 -5.23 10.43
N LYS A 298 -8.93 -6.32 10.55
CA LYS A 298 -8.62 -6.95 11.84
C LYS A 298 -7.53 -6.14 12.56
N VAL A 299 -7.77 -5.78 13.81
CA VAL A 299 -6.90 -4.95 14.66
C VAL A 299 -6.69 -5.66 15.99
N VAL A 300 -5.50 -5.52 16.58
CA VAL A 300 -5.25 -6.01 17.95
C VAL A 300 -6.11 -5.25 18.96
N SER A 301 -6.40 -5.87 20.10
CA SER A 301 -7.21 -5.26 21.15
C SER A 301 -6.63 -3.92 21.64
N LYS A 302 -7.47 -2.99 22.09
CA LYS A 302 -7.04 -1.68 22.63
C LYS A 302 -5.89 -1.79 23.64
N ALA A 303 -5.91 -2.78 24.53
CA ALA A 303 -4.84 -2.98 25.52
C ALA A 303 -3.47 -3.25 24.86
N ILE A 304 -3.44 -4.02 23.77
CA ILE A 304 -2.23 -4.36 23.02
C ILE A 304 -1.77 -3.18 22.16
N LEU A 305 -2.70 -2.42 21.54
CA LEU A 305 -2.38 -1.15 20.87
C LEU A 305 -1.64 -0.18 21.81
N MET A 306 -2.18 0.02 23.02
CA MET A 306 -1.59 0.90 24.02
C MET A 306 -0.24 0.40 24.55
N SER A 307 -0.10 -0.91 24.74
CA SER A 307 1.19 -1.52 25.11
C SER A 307 2.26 -1.26 24.05
N ASN A 308 1.93 -1.51 22.78
CA ASN A 308 2.86 -1.34 21.67
C ASN A 308 3.27 0.12 21.45
N LEU A 309 2.34 1.08 21.59
CA LEU A 309 2.67 2.51 21.56
C LEU A 309 3.68 2.91 22.63
N ARG A 310 3.51 2.39 23.86
CA ARG A 310 4.43 2.67 24.97
C ARG A 310 5.81 2.09 24.71
N SER A 311 5.90 0.89 24.12
CA SER A 311 7.18 0.27 23.71
C SER A 311 7.93 1.07 22.64
N VAL A 312 7.21 1.69 21.69
CA VAL A 312 7.82 2.54 20.64
C VAL A 312 8.19 3.94 21.16
N GLY A 313 7.73 4.34 22.36
CA GLY A 313 8.13 5.59 23.02
C GLY A 313 7.52 6.86 22.40
N ASN A 314 6.48 6.73 21.57
CA ASN A 314 5.94 7.84 20.78
C ASN A 314 4.93 8.68 21.60
N ASN A 315 5.45 9.41 22.59
CA ASN A 315 4.68 10.05 23.68
C ASN A 315 3.58 11.01 23.20
N SER A 316 3.77 11.72 22.09
CA SER A 316 2.75 12.64 21.54
C SER A 316 1.49 11.87 21.14
N LEU A 317 1.65 10.86 20.29
CA LEU A 317 0.55 9.99 19.85
C LEU A 317 -0.08 9.25 21.02
N LEU A 318 0.72 8.76 21.97
CA LEU A 318 0.20 8.09 23.18
C LEU A 318 -0.79 9.01 23.94
N SER A 319 -0.41 10.27 24.17
CA SER A 319 -1.28 11.23 24.87
C SER A 319 -2.56 11.57 24.10
N GLU A 320 -2.52 11.57 22.77
CA GLU A 320 -3.70 11.81 21.95
C GLU A 320 -4.66 10.62 21.99
N VAL A 321 -4.13 9.40 21.92
CA VAL A 321 -4.90 8.16 22.02
C VAL A 321 -5.54 8.02 23.40
N GLU A 322 -4.81 8.27 24.50
CA GLU A 322 -5.36 8.20 25.88
C GLU A 322 -6.50 9.19 26.14
N ASN A 323 -6.59 10.28 25.36
CA ASN A 323 -7.69 11.25 25.46
C ASN A 323 -8.88 10.96 24.52
N LYS A 324 -8.75 10.00 23.58
CA LYS A 324 -9.75 9.71 22.53
C LYS A 324 -10.32 8.28 22.53
N MET A 325 -9.67 7.31 23.19
CA MET A 325 -10.04 5.88 23.18
C MET A 325 -10.81 5.40 24.41
#